data_AF-A0A8C3LV06-F1
#
_entry.id   AF-A0A8C3LV06-F1
#
_cell.length_a   1.000
_cell.length_b   1.000
_cell.length_c   1.000
_cell.angle_alpha   90.00
_cell.angle_beta   90.00
_cell.angle_gamma   90.00
#
_symmetry.space_group_name_H-M   'P 1'
#
loop_
_entity.id
_entity.type
_entity.pdbx_description
1 polymer ?
#
loop_
_entity_poly.entity_id
_entity_poly.type
_entity_poly.pdbx_seq_one_letter_code
_entity_poly.pdbx_strand_id
1 'polypeptide(L)'
;MAACAFRRSIARQLSEVLDLPPENLIKSISAVPVSRKRHNADFQLSIASIEEGSSSDYVAQDLQLRAQKLAEKLKCDAVVSEISTGPGTVNFTINRELLAKTVLQQVLKDGTQYGTKSELFSTVPKQKAVVEFSSPNIAKKFHIGHLRSTIIGNFIANLKVALGHEVTRINYLGDWGMQFGLLGVGFQQFGDKEKLKSSPLQHLSEVYVQINKAPADENTKKLAKDFFRKLEEHDEQALSLWKEFRDFSIKEYTRIYKVQTIHAFSQQRLQYHLLYTVTSRMEPVAQHLMGELCAIDHEITTMNL
;
A
#
# COMPACT_ATOMS: atom_id res chain seq x y z
N MET A 1 -0.24 -23.88 -6.66
CA MET A 1 -0.77 -23.97 -5.28
C MET A 1 -1.90 -24.97 -5.23
N ALA A 2 -2.11 -25.67 -4.10
CA ALA A 2 -3.17 -26.68 -3.92
C ALA A 2 -4.56 -26.21 -4.41
N ALA A 3 -4.95 -24.97 -4.10
CA ALA A 3 -6.21 -24.38 -4.59
C ALA A 3 -6.27 -24.25 -6.12
N CYS A 4 -5.17 -23.87 -6.78
CA CYS A 4 -5.08 -23.86 -8.25
C CYS A 4 -5.17 -25.29 -8.81
N ALA A 5 -4.62 -26.28 -8.10
CA ALA A 5 -4.73 -27.68 -8.53
C ALA A 5 -6.19 -28.17 -8.51
N PHE A 6 -6.96 -27.84 -7.47
CA PHE A 6 -8.39 -28.14 -7.42
C PHE A 6 -9.18 -27.38 -8.48
N ARG A 7 -8.92 -26.09 -8.68
CA ARG A 7 -9.52 -25.32 -9.79
C ARG A 7 -9.19 -25.90 -11.16
N ARG A 8 -7.95 -26.35 -11.40
CA ARG A 8 -7.55 -27.01 -12.65
C ARG A 8 -8.29 -28.33 -12.85
N SER A 9 -8.48 -29.12 -11.79
CA SER A 9 -9.25 -30.37 -11.87
C SER A 9 -10.69 -30.10 -12.29
N ILE A 10 -11.35 -29.13 -11.65
CA ILE A 10 -12.71 -28.70 -12.02
C ILE A 10 -12.73 -28.14 -13.45
N ALA A 11 -11.78 -27.26 -13.81
CA ALA A 11 -11.69 -26.66 -15.13
C ALA A 11 -11.49 -27.69 -16.24
N ARG A 12 -10.75 -28.77 -15.98
CA ARG A 12 -10.56 -29.87 -16.93
C ARG A 12 -11.87 -30.61 -17.21
N GLN A 13 -12.64 -30.94 -16.18
CA GLN A 13 -13.96 -31.55 -16.38
C GLN A 13 -14.91 -30.62 -17.13
N LEU A 14 -14.94 -29.34 -16.76
CA LEU A 14 -15.75 -28.33 -17.43
C LEU A 14 -15.35 -28.15 -18.90
N SER A 15 -14.06 -28.20 -19.20
CA SER A 15 -13.52 -28.10 -20.56
C SER A 15 -14.04 -29.23 -21.45
N GLU A 16 -14.10 -30.46 -20.94
CA GLU A 16 -14.64 -31.61 -21.68
C GLU A 16 -16.14 -31.47 -21.97
N VAL A 17 -16.89 -30.79 -21.11
CA VAL A 17 -18.35 -30.61 -21.25
C VAL A 17 -18.71 -29.38 -22.09
N LEU A 18 -17.94 -28.30 -21.97
CA LEU A 18 -18.21 -27.00 -22.59
C LEU A 18 -17.43 -26.75 -23.88
N ASP A 19 -16.47 -27.62 -24.23
CA ASP A 19 -15.55 -27.46 -25.37
C ASP A 19 -14.80 -26.12 -25.33
N LEU A 20 -14.40 -25.69 -24.12
CA LEU A 20 -13.65 -24.47 -23.88
C LEU A 20 -12.27 -24.79 -23.31
N PRO A 21 -11.22 -24.00 -23.61
CA PRO A 21 -9.90 -24.19 -23.02
C PRO A 21 -9.94 -24.13 -21.47
N PRO A 22 -9.30 -25.08 -20.75
CA PRO A 22 -9.28 -25.08 -19.29
C PRO A 22 -8.76 -23.77 -18.68
N GLU A 23 -7.81 -23.10 -19.36
CA GLU A 23 -7.19 -21.85 -18.92
C GLU A 23 -8.19 -20.69 -18.78
N ASN A 24 -9.22 -20.66 -19.64
CA ASN A 24 -10.27 -19.65 -19.56
C ASN A 24 -11.18 -19.92 -18.35
N LEU A 25 -11.46 -21.20 -18.07
CA LEU A 25 -12.37 -21.64 -17.01
C LEU A 25 -11.77 -21.49 -15.60
N ILE A 26 -10.44 -21.61 -15.45
CA ILE A 26 -9.76 -21.43 -14.15
C ILE A 26 -10.06 -20.06 -13.53
N LYS A 27 -10.22 -19.02 -14.37
CA LYS A 27 -10.52 -17.64 -13.94
C LYS A 27 -11.99 -17.47 -13.53
N SER A 28 -12.89 -18.14 -14.23
CA SER A 28 -14.33 -18.11 -13.97
C SER A 28 -14.73 -18.90 -12.71
N ILE A 29 -13.89 -19.84 -12.27
CA ILE A 29 -14.09 -20.57 -11.01
C ILE A 29 -13.62 -19.70 -9.82
N SER A 30 -14.57 -19.31 -8.99
CA SER A 30 -14.31 -18.54 -7.76
C SER A 30 -14.40 -19.43 -6.52
N ALA A 31 -13.64 -19.09 -5.47
CA ALA A 31 -13.78 -19.75 -4.18
C ALA A 31 -14.99 -19.15 -3.46
N VAL A 32 -15.83 -19.99 -2.85
CA VAL A 32 -16.99 -19.54 -2.08
C VAL A 32 -16.51 -19.00 -0.72
N PRO A 33 -17.02 -17.85 -0.24
CA PRO A 33 -16.67 -17.35 1.07
C PRO A 33 -17.01 -18.34 2.19
N VAL A 34 -16.06 -18.55 3.09
CA VAL A 34 -16.25 -19.43 4.25
C VAL A 34 -17.28 -18.82 5.19
N SER A 35 -18.37 -19.55 5.44
CA SER A 35 -19.40 -19.18 6.41
C SER A 35 -19.25 -20.00 7.68
N ARG A 36 -19.36 -19.35 8.85
CA ARG A 36 -19.36 -20.03 10.15
C ARG A 36 -20.68 -20.77 10.46
N LYS A 37 -21.77 -20.43 9.75
CA LYS A 37 -23.12 -20.90 10.07
C LYS A 37 -23.58 -22.09 9.22
N ARG A 38 -22.97 -22.29 8.05
CA ARG A 38 -23.35 -23.36 7.11
C ARG A 38 -22.11 -23.88 6.41
N HIS A 39 -22.06 -25.19 6.22
CA HIS A 39 -21.11 -25.79 5.29
C HIS A 39 -21.57 -25.41 3.87
N ASN A 40 -20.79 -24.56 3.21
CA ASN A 40 -20.99 -24.20 1.82
C ASN A 40 -20.06 -25.05 0.94
N ALA A 41 -20.37 -25.11 -0.36
CA ALA A 41 -19.42 -25.59 -1.36
C ALA A 41 -18.11 -24.78 -1.30
N ASP A 42 -17.02 -25.33 -1.84
CA ASP A 42 -15.69 -24.71 -1.79
C ASP A 42 -15.44 -23.80 -3.00
N PHE A 43 -15.94 -24.20 -4.17
CA PHE A 43 -15.83 -23.45 -5.41
C PHE A 43 -17.19 -23.26 -6.06
N GLN A 44 -17.32 -22.21 -6.84
CA GLN A 44 -18.49 -21.95 -7.66
C GLN A 44 -18.07 -21.44 -9.05
N LEU A 45 -18.85 -21.84 -10.05
CA LEU A 45 -18.80 -21.32 -11.41
C LEU A 45 -20.12 -20.60 -11.70
N SER A 46 -20.05 -19.31 -12.02
CA SER A 46 -21.21 -18.57 -12.49
C SER A 46 -21.39 -18.80 -13.99
N ILE A 47 -22.58 -19.24 -14.41
CA ILE A 47 -22.86 -19.45 -15.84
C ILE A 47 -22.71 -18.14 -16.62
N ALA A 48 -23.13 -17.02 -16.04
CA ALA A 48 -22.96 -15.69 -16.62
C ALA A 48 -21.49 -15.28 -16.84
N SER A 49 -20.54 -15.86 -16.10
CA SER A 49 -19.10 -15.55 -16.26
C SER A 49 -18.44 -16.27 -17.44
N ILE A 50 -19.16 -17.17 -18.11
CA ILE A 50 -18.69 -17.92 -19.28
C ILE A 50 -19.33 -17.35 -20.56
N GLU A 51 -20.44 -16.64 -20.43
CA GLU A 51 -21.20 -16.06 -21.53
C GLU A 51 -21.06 -14.54 -21.49
N GLU A 52 -20.19 -13.97 -22.32
CA GLU A 52 -20.08 -12.51 -22.45
C GLU A 52 -21.41 -11.91 -22.97
N GLY A 53 -22.14 -11.19 -22.11
CA GLY A 53 -23.05 -10.13 -22.56
C GLY A 53 -24.56 -10.40 -22.63
N SER A 54 -25.21 -10.92 -21.58
CA SER A 54 -26.69 -10.94 -21.53
C SER A 54 -27.26 -10.46 -20.19
N SER A 55 -27.65 -9.17 -20.16
CA SER A 55 -28.35 -8.52 -19.05
C SER A 55 -29.86 -8.50 -19.31
N SER A 56 -30.67 -9.21 -18.52
CA SER A 56 -32.12 -8.97 -18.29
C SER A 56 -32.69 -10.01 -17.30
N ASP A 57 -33.69 -9.69 -16.49
CA ASP A 57 -34.27 -10.59 -15.48
C ASP A 57 -34.91 -11.89 -16.02
N TYR A 58 -35.21 -11.95 -17.32
CA TYR A 58 -35.58 -13.20 -18.01
C TYR A 58 -34.43 -14.23 -18.08
N VAL A 59 -33.20 -13.78 -17.85
CA VAL A 59 -31.98 -14.58 -17.84
C VAL A 59 -31.87 -15.44 -16.56
N ALA A 60 -32.49 -15.06 -15.43
CA ALA A 60 -32.27 -15.77 -14.17
C ALA A 60 -32.81 -17.22 -14.15
N GLN A 61 -34.02 -17.45 -14.67
CA GLN A 61 -34.58 -18.82 -14.80
C GLN A 61 -33.82 -19.65 -15.84
N ASP A 62 -33.37 -19.01 -16.92
CA ASP A 62 -32.57 -19.64 -17.96
C ASP A 62 -31.19 -20.04 -17.44
N LEU A 63 -30.50 -19.17 -16.69
CA LEU A 63 -29.23 -19.47 -16.03
C LEU A 63 -29.36 -20.60 -15.01
N GLN A 64 -30.44 -20.64 -14.24
CA GLN A 64 -30.70 -21.73 -13.29
C GLN A 64 -30.84 -23.07 -14.02
N LEU A 65 -31.65 -23.12 -15.08
CA LEU A 65 -31.86 -24.33 -15.87
C LEU A 65 -30.55 -24.78 -16.55
N ARG A 66 -29.74 -23.83 -17.04
CA ARG A 66 -28.43 -24.12 -17.63
C ARG A 66 -27.44 -24.64 -16.59
N ALA A 67 -27.41 -24.06 -15.39
CA ALA A 67 -26.58 -24.55 -14.29
C ALA A 67 -26.95 -26.01 -13.93
N GLN A 68 -28.23 -26.34 -13.91
CA GLN A 68 -28.72 -27.72 -13.71
C GLN A 68 -28.26 -28.65 -14.84
N LYS A 69 -28.50 -28.29 -16.11
CA LYS A 69 -28.04 -29.08 -17.27
C LYS A 69 -26.53 -29.28 -17.30
N LEU A 70 -25.76 -28.29 -16.86
CA LEU A 70 -24.31 -28.40 -16.77
C LEU A 70 -23.91 -29.34 -15.63
N ALA A 71 -24.50 -29.18 -14.45
CA ALA A 71 -24.25 -30.04 -13.29
C ALA A 71 -24.54 -31.52 -13.57
N GLU A 72 -25.61 -31.83 -14.30
CA GLU A 72 -25.99 -33.20 -14.70
C GLU A 72 -24.96 -33.89 -15.61
N LYS A 73 -24.19 -33.12 -16.38
CA LYS A 73 -23.14 -33.64 -17.27
C LYS A 73 -21.80 -33.84 -16.55
N LEU A 74 -21.62 -33.23 -15.39
CA LEU A 74 -20.40 -33.32 -14.59
C LEU A 74 -20.45 -34.52 -13.66
N LYS A 75 -19.26 -35.01 -13.24
CA LYS A 75 -19.15 -36.21 -12.40
C LYS A 75 -18.27 -35.93 -11.19
N CYS A 76 -18.71 -36.40 -10.03
CA CYS A 76 -17.84 -36.47 -8.85
C CYS A 76 -16.66 -37.40 -9.13
N ASP A 77 -15.51 -37.06 -8.57
CA ASP A 77 -14.26 -37.81 -8.69
C ASP A 77 -13.48 -37.79 -7.37
N ALA A 78 -12.21 -38.19 -7.39
CA ALA A 78 -11.36 -38.17 -6.19
C ALA A 78 -11.17 -36.74 -5.62
N VAL A 79 -11.34 -35.71 -6.45
CA VAL A 79 -11.17 -34.30 -6.09
C VAL A 79 -12.49 -33.67 -5.67
N VAL A 80 -13.53 -33.80 -6.49
CA VAL A 80 -14.86 -33.22 -6.27
C VAL A 80 -15.76 -34.27 -5.65
N SER A 81 -16.13 -34.08 -4.37
CA SER A 81 -16.98 -35.02 -3.64
C SER A 81 -18.47 -34.78 -3.87
N GLU A 82 -18.87 -33.55 -4.18
CA GLU A 82 -20.26 -33.18 -4.41
C GLU A 82 -20.35 -32.04 -5.44
N ILE A 83 -21.34 -32.12 -6.31
CA ILE A 83 -21.72 -31.07 -7.25
C ILE A 83 -23.16 -30.67 -6.94
N SER A 84 -23.39 -29.40 -6.65
CA SER A 84 -24.72 -28.85 -6.42
C SER A 84 -24.95 -27.63 -7.29
N THR A 85 -26.19 -27.14 -7.33
CA THR A 85 -26.54 -25.93 -8.06
C THR A 85 -27.04 -24.86 -7.10
N GLY A 86 -26.66 -23.61 -7.37
CA GLY A 86 -27.23 -22.42 -6.76
C GLY A 86 -27.83 -21.51 -7.84
N PRO A 87 -28.37 -20.33 -7.47
CA PRO A 87 -28.94 -19.37 -8.42
C PRO A 87 -27.95 -19.01 -9.54
N GLY A 88 -28.13 -19.59 -10.73
CA GLY A 88 -27.25 -19.40 -11.90
C GLY A 88 -25.80 -19.85 -11.70
N THR A 89 -25.54 -20.76 -10.75
CA THR A 89 -24.20 -21.21 -10.37
C THR A 89 -24.12 -22.72 -10.24
N VAL A 90 -22.97 -23.29 -10.63
CA VAL A 90 -22.60 -24.67 -10.32
C VAL A 90 -21.58 -24.64 -9.19
N ASN A 91 -21.86 -25.38 -8.12
CA ASN A 91 -21.11 -25.39 -6.88
C ASN A 91 -20.38 -26.72 -6.72
N PHE A 92 -19.13 -26.67 -6.27
CA PHE A 92 -18.25 -27.83 -6.14
C PHE A 92 -17.75 -27.93 -4.70
N THR A 93 -18.03 -29.05 -4.05
CA THR A 93 -17.43 -29.40 -2.75
C THR A 93 -16.23 -30.32 -3.02
N ILE A 94 -15.09 -29.99 -2.42
CA ILE A 94 -13.85 -30.76 -2.58
C ILE A 94 -13.73 -31.80 -1.46
N ASN A 95 -13.13 -32.94 -1.79
CA ASN A 95 -12.73 -33.94 -0.81
C ASN A 95 -11.84 -33.31 0.28
N ARG A 96 -12.37 -33.24 1.51
CA ARG A 96 -11.71 -32.59 2.66
C ARG A 96 -10.40 -33.26 3.07
N GLU A 97 -10.31 -34.58 2.97
CA GLU A 97 -9.09 -35.33 3.29
C GLU A 97 -7.98 -35.00 2.29
N LEU A 98 -8.32 -35.00 1.00
CA LEU A 98 -7.39 -34.63 -0.06
C LEU A 98 -6.95 -33.16 0.06
N LEU A 99 -7.89 -32.25 0.35
CA LEU A 99 -7.60 -30.84 0.61
C LEU A 99 -6.61 -30.69 1.76
N ALA A 100 -6.90 -31.28 2.92
CA ALA A 100 -6.05 -31.18 4.11
C ALA A 100 -4.63 -31.72 3.83
N LYS A 101 -4.53 -32.92 3.24
CA LYS A 101 -3.26 -33.53 2.88
C LYS A 101 -2.44 -32.65 1.93
N THR A 102 -3.06 -32.15 0.87
CA THR A 102 -2.38 -31.34 -0.15
C THR A 102 -1.92 -30.00 0.41
N VAL A 103 -2.77 -29.33 1.20
CA VAL A 103 -2.43 -28.04 1.83
C VAL A 103 -1.30 -28.21 2.84
N LEU A 104 -1.38 -29.20 3.73
CA LEU A 104 -0.34 -29.44 4.74
C LEU A 104 1.00 -29.76 4.10
N GLN A 105 1.02 -30.64 3.10
CA GLN A 105 2.24 -30.96 2.34
C GLN A 105 2.84 -29.71 1.67
N GLN A 106 2.00 -28.84 1.11
CA GLN A 106 2.46 -27.61 0.46
C GLN A 106 2.98 -26.58 1.46
N VAL A 107 2.30 -26.39 2.60
CA VAL A 107 2.75 -25.48 3.66
C VAL A 107 4.12 -25.91 4.19
N LEU A 108 4.31 -27.21 4.44
CA LEU A 108 5.60 -27.75 4.88
C LEU A 108 6.70 -27.58 3.81
N LYS A 109 6.36 -27.77 2.53
CA LYS A 109 7.30 -27.62 1.42
C LYS A 109 7.71 -26.17 1.17
N ASP A 110 6.76 -25.23 1.22
CA ASP A 110 7.00 -23.83 0.87
C ASP A 110 7.45 -22.96 2.06
N GLY A 111 7.15 -23.37 3.29
CA GLY A 111 7.50 -22.63 4.50
C GLY A 111 6.99 -21.18 4.47
N THR A 112 7.89 -20.22 4.65
CA THR A 112 7.57 -18.78 4.61
C THR A 112 7.09 -18.29 3.26
N GLN A 113 7.30 -19.06 2.19
CA GLN A 113 6.88 -18.70 0.84
C GLN A 113 5.48 -19.24 0.50
N TYR A 114 4.82 -19.97 1.42
CA TYR A 114 3.46 -20.44 1.19
C TYR A 114 2.51 -19.28 0.89
N GLY A 115 1.65 -19.45 -0.12
CA GLY A 115 0.72 -18.41 -0.56
C GLY A 115 1.31 -17.37 -1.53
N THR A 116 2.63 -17.29 -1.70
CA THR A 116 3.28 -16.31 -2.61
C THR A 116 3.39 -16.82 -4.06
N LYS A 117 3.49 -18.14 -4.24
CA LYS A 117 3.69 -18.79 -5.56
C LYS A 117 2.36 -19.22 -6.19
N SER A 118 1.41 -18.30 -6.28
CA SER A 118 0.11 -18.56 -6.91
C SER A 118 0.16 -18.36 -8.42
N GLU A 119 -0.40 -19.32 -9.16
CA GLU A 119 -0.70 -19.12 -10.59
C GLU A 119 -1.73 -18.00 -10.79
N LEU A 120 -2.60 -17.74 -9.81
CA LEU A 120 -3.51 -16.59 -9.89
C LEU A 120 -2.77 -15.25 -9.94
N PHE A 121 -1.50 -15.22 -9.54
CA PHE A 121 -0.65 -14.04 -9.61
C PHE A 121 0.19 -13.99 -10.89
N SER A 122 0.20 -15.03 -11.73
CA SER A 122 1.00 -15.06 -12.97
C SER A 122 0.52 -14.03 -14.00
N THR A 123 -0.76 -13.69 -13.97
CA THR A 123 -1.38 -12.67 -14.82
C THR A 123 -1.25 -11.26 -14.26
N VAL A 124 -0.80 -11.10 -13.01
CA VAL A 124 -0.59 -9.78 -12.42
C VAL A 124 0.70 -9.22 -13.03
N PRO A 125 0.64 -8.10 -13.79
CA PRO A 125 1.84 -7.52 -14.37
C PRO A 125 2.78 -7.10 -13.26
N LYS A 126 4.03 -7.55 -13.35
CA LYS A 126 5.08 -7.09 -12.44
C LYS A 126 5.35 -5.63 -12.73
N GLN A 127 5.33 -4.84 -11.67
CA GLN A 127 5.47 -3.39 -11.74
C GLN A 127 6.46 -2.94 -10.67
N LYS A 128 7.07 -1.79 -10.91
CA LYS A 128 7.79 -1.04 -9.89
C LYS A 128 6.78 -0.23 -9.10
N ALA A 129 6.76 -0.41 -7.79
CA ALA A 129 5.87 0.30 -6.90
C ALA A 129 6.67 1.10 -5.88
N VAL A 130 6.34 2.37 -5.74
CA VAL A 130 6.78 3.20 -4.63
C VAL A 130 5.70 3.19 -3.56
N VAL A 131 6.08 2.83 -2.33
CA VAL A 131 5.18 2.89 -1.17
C VAL A 131 5.80 3.84 -0.17
N GLU A 132 5.21 5.03 -0.07
CA GLU A 132 5.54 6.04 0.94
C GLU A 132 4.68 5.81 2.18
N PHE A 133 5.32 5.76 3.35
CA PHE A 133 4.61 5.59 4.61
C PHE A 133 5.44 6.04 5.82
N SER A 134 4.78 6.10 6.97
CA SER A 134 5.27 6.65 8.24
C SER A 134 5.44 8.16 8.23
N SER A 135 6.38 8.69 7.43
CA SER A 135 6.63 10.10 7.15
C SER A 135 6.41 11.05 8.33
N PRO A 136 7.07 10.79 9.49
CA PRO A 136 6.92 11.64 10.66
C PRO A 136 7.56 13.00 10.43
N ASN A 137 7.09 13.97 11.20
CA ASN A 137 7.75 15.27 11.31
C ASN A 137 8.83 15.20 12.39
N ILE A 138 10.07 15.56 12.04
CA ILE A 138 11.23 15.48 12.94
C ILE A 138 11.08 16.40 14.16
N ALA A 139 10.40 17.53 14.01
CA ALA A 139 10.19 18.49 15.10
C ALA A 139 9.15 18.02 16.14
N LYS A 140 8.48 16.88 15.91
CA LYS A 140 7.43 16.36 16.81
C LYS A 140 7.77 14.96 17.29
N LYS A 141 7.41 14.67 18.54
CA LYS A 141 7.55 13.33 19.11
C LYS A 141 6.76 12.31 18.28
N PHE A 142 7.36 11.15 18.02
CA PHE A 142 6.68 10.04 17.40
C PHE A 142 5.52 9.55 18.29
N HIS A 143 4.27 9.81 17.87
CA HIS A 143 3.07 9.35 18.57
C HIS A 143 2.30 8.28 17.76
N ILE A 144 1.27 7.70 18.38
CA ILE A 144 0.42 6.62 17.82
C ILE A 144 -0.19 6.95 16.45
N GLY A 145 -0.30 8.23 16.10
CA GLY A 145 -0.78 8.67 14.78
C GLY A 145 0.14 8.18 13.66
N HIS A 146 1.46 8.24 13.86
CA HIS A 146 2.44 7.74 12.90
C HIS A 146 2.47 6.21 12.84
N LEU A 147 2.08 5.52 13.92
CA LEU A 147 2.03 4.06 13.96
C LEU A 147 1.05 3.49 12.92
N ARG A 148 -0.10 4.14 12.71
CA ARG A 148 -1.11 3.71 11.73
C ARG A 148 -0.54 3.68 10.32
N SER A 149 0.01 4.80 9.85
CA SER A 149 0.66 4.89 8.54
C SER A 149 1.81 3.89 8.43
N THR A 150 2.59 3.76 9.51
CA THR A 150 3.74 2.84 9.58
C THR A 150 3.34 1.38 9.32
N ILE A 151 2.35 0.86 10.06
CA ILE A 151 1.92 -0.54 9.95
C ILE A 151 1.21 -0.80 8.62
N ILE A 152 0.29 0.08 8.23
CA ILE A 152 -0.52 -0.10 7.01
C ILE A 152 0.38 -0.03 5.78
N GLY A 153 1.28 0.95 5.71
CA GLY A 153 2.22 1.09 4.60
C GLY A 153 3.18 -0.09 4.50
N ASN A 154 3.72 -0.58 5.62
CA ASN A 154 4.56 -1.77 5.64
C ASN A 154 3.79 -3.02 5.18
N PHE A 155 2.54 -3.19 5.62
CA PHE A 155 1.67 -4.28 5.17
C PHE A 155 1.44 -4.22 3.64
N ILE A 156 1.08 -3.06 3.10
CA ILE A 156 0.87 -2.87 1.66
C ILE A 156 2.16 -3.15 0.88
N ALA A 157 3.31 -2.68 1.36
CA ALA A 157 4.60 -2.94 0.75
C ALA A 157 4.93 -4.43 0.71
N ASN A 158 4.70 -5.15 1.83
CA ASN A 158 4.93 -6.58 1.91
C ASN A 158 3.97 -7.38 1.03
N LEU A 159 2.69 -6.97 0.96
CA LEU A 159 1.71 -7.57 0.07
C LEU A 159 2.13 -7.41 -1.40
N LYS A 160 2.57 -6.21 -1.80
CA LYS A 160 3.07 -5.99 -3.16
C LYS A 160 4.32 -6.82 -3.48
N VAL A 161 5.25 -6.97 -2.54
CA VAL A 161 6.39 -7.90 -2.69
C VAL A 161 5.92 -9.34 -2.86
N ALA A 162 4.95 -9.78 -2.04
CA ALA A 162 4.37 -11.13 -2.13
C ALA A 162 3.67 -11.40 -3.47
N LEU A 163 3.12 -10.36 -4.10
CA LEU A 163 2.55 -10.40 -5.45
C LEU A 163 3.62 -10.31 -6.57
N GLY A 164 4.91 -10.21 -6.22
CA GLY A 164 6.02 -10.22 -7.16
C GLY A 164 6.40 -8.85 -7.73
N HIS A 165 5.91 -7.74 -7.17
CA HIS A 165 6.31 -6.39 -7.56
C HIS A 165 7.70 -6.02 -7.00
N GLU A 166 8.42 -5.15 -7.71
CA GLU A 166 9.62 -4.49 -7.20
C GLU A 166 9.19 -3.29 -6.36
N VAL A 167 9.39 -3.34 -5.04
CA VAL A 167 8.86 -2.34 -4.11
C VAL A 167 9.98 -1.47 -3.54
N THR A 168 9.90 -0.17 -3.80
CA THR A 168 10.71 0.86 -3.16
C THR A 168 9.93 1.48 -1.99
N ARG A 169 10.41 1.29 -0.76
CA ARG A 169 9.83 1.90 0.45
C ARG A 169 10.45 3.27 0.67
N ILE A 170 9.61 4.29 0.82
CA ILE A 170 10.02 5.68 1.07
C ILE A 170 9.49 6.15 2.41
N ASN A 171 10.33 6.83 3.18
CA ASN A 171 9.94 7.59 4.36
C ASN A 171 10.19 9.06 4.05
N TYR A 172 9.12 9.81 3.78
CA TYR A 172 9.21 11.21 3.39
C TYR A 172 9.11 12.09 4.64
N LEU A 173 10.24 12.23 5.34
CA LEU A 173 10.27 12.96 6.60
C LEU A 173 9.80 14.40 6.39
N GLY A 174 8.96 14.88 7.30
CA GLY A 174 8.64 16.30 7.41
C GLY A 174 9.83 17.03 8.03
N ASP A 175 10.88 17.25 7.24
CA ASP A 175 12.16 17.80 7.67
C ASP A 175 12.45 19.20 7.11
N TRP A 176 11.50 19.81 6.40
CA TRP A 176 11.67 21.13 5.79
C TRP A 176 10.43 22.00 5.99
N GLY A 177 10.62 23.27 6.36
CA GLY A 177 9.55 24.27 6.53
C GLY A 177 9.68 25.12 7.80
N MET A 178 8.69 25.99 8.01
CA MET A 178 8.66 26.94 9.15
C MET A 178 8.80 26.31 10.54
N GLN A 179 8.44 25.04 10.70
CA GLN A 179 8.63 24.31 11.95
C GLN A 179 10.11 24.11 12.28
N PHE A 180 10.98 23.99 11.26
CA PHE A 180 12.44 23.99 11.44
C PHE A 180 12.98 25.37 11.74
N GLY A 181 12.42 26.43 11.14
CA GLY A 181 12.72 27.81 11.52
C GLY A 181 12.49 28.03 13.02
N LEU A 182 11.33 27.61 13.51
CA LEU A 182 10.98 27.71 14.92
C LEU A 182 11.85 26.82 15.82
N LEU A 183 12.15 25.59 15.38
CA LEU A 183 13.02 24.67 16.12
C LEU A 183 14.46 25.17 16.19
N GLY A 184 14.98 25.77 15.11
CA GLY A 184 16.33 26.37 15.06
C GLY A 184 16.47 27.53 16.05
N VAL A 185 15.52 28.47 16.05
CA VAL A 185 15.48 29.57 17.03
C VAL A 185 15.30 29.03 18.45
N GLY A 186 14.39 28.08 18.64
CA GLY A 186 14.19 27.43 19.93
C GLY A 186 15.47 26.75 20.44
N PHE A 187 16.23 26.11 19.56
CA PHE A 187 17.48 25.45 19.95
C PHE A 187 18.59 26.45 20.29
N GLN A 188 18.60 27.63 19.69
CA GLN A 188 19.53 28.69 20.09
C GLN A 188 19.25 29.21 21.51
N GLN A 189 17.98 29.18 21.96
CA GLN A 189 17.58 29.67 23.28
C GLN A 189 17.58 28.59 24.37
N PHE A 190 17.12 27.38 24.03
CA PHE A 190 16.83 26.30 24.98
C PHE A 190 17.57 24.99 24.63
N GLY A 191 18.38 25.00 23.57
CA GLY A 191 19.08 23.82 23.09
C GLY A 191 20.27 23.44 23.97
N ASP A 192 20.54 22.14 24.01
CA ASP A 192 21.65 21.54 24.73
C ASP A 192 22.24 20.47 23.81
N LYS A 193 23.52 20.63 23.45
CA LYS A 193 24.20 19.75 22.51
C LYS A 193 24.42 18.34 23.08
N GLU A 194 24.57 18.20 24.39
CA GLU A 194 24.77 16.88 25.01
C GLU A 194 23.45 16.11 25.04
N LYS A 195 22.34 16.79 25.38
CA LYS A 195 21.00 16.18 25.28
C LYS A 195 20.60 15.81 23.85
N LEU A 196 21.01 16.63 22.87
CA LEU A 196 20.79 16.32 21.45
C LEU A 196 21.48 15.01 21.05
N LYS A 197 22.70 14.75 21.55
CA LYS A 197 23.42 13.50 21.28
C LYS A 197 22.81 12.29 22.00
N SER A 198 22.41 12.45 23.27
CA SER A 198 21.93 11.33 24.08
C SER A 198 20.48 10.95 23.78
N SER A 199 19.61 11.94 23.59
CA SER A 199 18.15 11.77 23.47
C SER A 199 17.55 12.77 22.45
N PRO A 200 17.92 12.69 21.16
CA PRO A 200 17.62 13.73 20.17
C PRO A 200 16.13 14.03 20.02
N LEU A 201 15.30 13.02 19.76
CA LEU A 201 13.86 13.24 19.55
C LEU A 201 13.15 13.82 20.78
N GLN A 202 13.61 13.43 21.97
CA GLN A 202 13.05 13.95 23.22
C GLN A 202 13.45 15.42 23.40
N HIS A 203 14.74 15.73 23.29
CA HIS A 203 15.25 17.07 23.47
C HIS A 203 14.69 18.05 22.42
N LEU A 204 14.64 17.64 21.14
CA LEU A 204 14.02 18.45 20.08
C LEU A 204 12.54 18.70 20.35
N SER A 205 11.81 17.70 20.87
CA SER A 205 10.41 17.90 21.27
C SER A 205 10.27 18.83 22.47
N GLU A 206 11.19 18.78 23.44
CA GLU A 206 11.20 19.68 24.60
C GLU A 206 11.46 21.13 24.17
N VAL A 207 12.45 21.34 23.30
CA VAL A 207 12.76 22.65 22.71
C VAL A 207 11.56 23.17 21.92
N TYR A 208 10.94 22.33 21.08
CA TYR A 208 9.75 22.70 20.32
C TYR A 208 8.60 23.13 21.24
N VAL A 209 8.35 22.42 22.34
CA VAL A 209 7.30 22.76 23.30
C VAL A 209 7.62 24.07 24.03
N GLN A 210 8.89 24.29 24.42
CA GLN A 210 9.31 25.51 25.11
C GLN A 210 9.14 26.75 24.23
N ILE A 211 9.61 26.70 22.98
CA ILE A 211 9.50 27.84 22.05
C ILE A 211 8.05 28.12 21.63
N ASN A 212 7.16 27.11 21.61
CA ASN A 212 5.73 27.31 21.36
C ASN A 212 4.96 27.81 22.60
N LYS A 213 5.50 27.61 23.82
CA LYS A 213 4.91 28.09 25.08
C LYS A 213 5.38 29.48 25.48
N ALA A 214 6.57 29.89 25.04
CA ALA A 214 7.01 31.27 25.18
C ALA A 214 5.94 32.20 24.59
N PRO A 215 5.65 33.36 25.22
CA PRO A 215 4.69 34.30 24.66
C PRO A 215 5.13 34.59 23.23
N ALA A 216 4.25 34.27 22.28
CA ALA A 216 4.53 34.38 20.85
C ALA A 216 4.59 35.87 20.48
N ASP A 217 5.67 36.53 20.89
CA ASP A 217 5.98 37.86 20.46
C ASP A 217 6.23 37.84 18.94
N GLU A 218 5.83 38.93 18.27
CA GLU A 218 6.07 39.11 16.83
C GLU A 218 7.55 38.86 16.46
N ASN A 219 8.45 39.09 17.42
CA ASN A 219 9.88 38.84 17.29
C ASN A 219 10.23 37.35 17.11
N THR A 220 9.67 36.41 17.89
CA THR A 220 9.96 34.97 17.74
C THR A 220 9.52 34.44 16.37
N LYS A 221 8.35 34.88 15.88
CA LYS A 221 7.88 34.50 14.54
C LYS A 221 8.78 35.06 13.44
N LYS A 222 9.24 36.31 13.60
CA LYS A 222 10.18 36.94 12.67
C LYS A 222 11.52 36.20 12.65
N LEU A 223 12.09 35.89 13.81
CA LEU A 223 13.33 35.11 13.93
C LEU A 223 13.19 33.72 13.30
N ALA A 224 12.05 33.05 13.49
CA ALA A 224 11.80 31.74 12.88
C ALA A 224 11.75 31.83 11.35
N LYS A 225 11.13 32.89 10.81
CA LYS A 225 11.12 33.16 9.35
C LYS A 225 12.51 33.48 8.84
N ASP A 226 13.28 34.29 9.56
CA ASP A 226 14.66 34.63 9.19
C ASP A 226 15.57 33.40 9.22
N PHE A 227 15.42 32.51 10.21
CA PHE A 227 16.15 31.25 10.26
C PHE A 227 15.78 30.34 9.09
N PHE A 228 14.48 30.23 8.78
CA PHE A 228 14.04 29.42 7.65
C PHE A 228 14.52 29.98 6.31
N ARG A 229 14.48 31.30 6.13
CA ARG A 229 15.05 31.98 4.96
C ARG A 229 16.55 31.65 4.81
N LYS A 230 17.31 31.69 5.90
CA LYS A 230 18.74 31.28 5.89
C LYS A 230 18.93 29.83 5.46
N LEU A 231 18.04 28.92 5.87
CA LEU A 231 18.06 27.53 5.38
C LEU A 231 17.82 27.45 3.87
N GLU A 232 16.86 28.21 3.33
CA GLU A 232 16.54 28.26 1.89
C GLU A 232 17.68 28.91 1.08
N GLU A 233 18.36 29.90 1.65
CA GLU A 233 19.54 30.57 1.09
C GLU A 233 20.83 29.75 1.25
N HIS A 234 20.75 28.53 1.79
CA HIS A 234 21.88 27.61 1.97
C HIS A 234 22.98 28.14 2.91
N ASP A 235 22.61 28.92 3.94
CA ASP A 235 23.52 29.33 5.00
C ASP A 235 24.16 28.10 5.67
N GLU A 236 25.49 28.08 5.75
CA GLU A 236 26.25 26.91 6.22
C GLU A 236 25.89 26.54 7.67
N GLN A 237 25.70 27.53 8.53
CA GLN A 237 25.39 27.28 9.95
C GLN A 237 23.98 26.73 10.11
N ALA A 238 23.01 27.31 9.41
CA ALA A 238 21.64 26.83 9.42
C ALA A 238 21.54 25.40 8.85
N LEU A 239 22.16 25.14 7.69
CA LEU A 239 22.17 23.81 7.08
C LEU A 239 22.87 22.77 7.94
N SER A 240 23.99 23.14 8.59
CA SER A 240 24.68 22.22 9.51
C SER A 240 23.79 21.82 10.67
N LEU A 241 23.06 22.77 11.27
CA LEU A 241 22.16 22.49 12.39
C LEU A 241 20.97 21.64 11.95
N TRP A 242 20.37 21.95 10.79
CA TRP A 242 19.30 21.15 10.21
C TRP A 242 19.74 19.70 9.95
N LYS A 243 20.92 19.54 9.35
CA LYS A 243 21.51 18.23 9.05
C LYS A 243 21.72 17.42 10.33
N GLU A 244 22.24 18.06 11.39
CA GLU A 244 22.46 17.41 12.67
C GLU A 244 21.13 16.90 13.28
N PHE A 245 20.09 17.74 13.31
CA PHE A 245 18.76 17.34 13.78
C PHE A 245 18.20 16.17 12.98
N ARG A 246 18.35 16.23 11.66
CA ARG A 246 17.88 15.22 10.72
C ARG A 246 18.61 13.88 10.90
N ASP A 247 19.94 13.89 10.94
CA ASP A 247 20.75 12.67 11.05
C ASP A 247 20.50 11.95 12.38
N PHE A 248 20.42 12.69 13.49
CA PHE A 248 20.06 12.10 14.78
C PHE A 248 18.64 11.51 14.79
N SER A 249 17.70 12.17 14.14
CA SER A 249 16.31 11.72 14.09
C SER A 249 16.15 10.47 13.23
N ILE A 250 16.84 10.41 12.08
CA ILE A 250 16.89 9.22 11.21
C ILE A 250 17.46 8.03 11.98
N LYS A 251 18.53 8.24 12.76
CA LYS A 251 19.13 7.17 13.58
C LYS A 251 18.13 6.61 14.59
N GLU A 252 17.39 7.47 15.28
CA GLU A 252 16.42 7.03 16.28
C GLU A 252 15.18 6.39 15.64
N TYR A 253 14.65 6.94 14.54
CA TYR A 253 13.57 6.31 13.80
C TYR A 253 13.96 4.94 13.26
N THR A 254 15.20 4.78 12.75
CA THR A 254 15.71 3.48 12.31
C THR A 254 15.66 2.45 13.45
N ARG A 255 15.99 2.85 14.68
CA ARG A 255 15.87 2.00 15.87
C ARG A 255 14.42 1.61 16.15
N ILE A 256 13.49 2.57 16.10
CA ILE A 256 12.05 2.34 16.32
C ILE A 256 11.47 1.39 15.26
N TYR A 257 11.78 1.60 13.98
CA TYR A 257 11.26 0.76 12.89
C TYR A 257 11.81 -0.66 12.92
N LYS A 258 13.07 -0.85 13.34
CA LYS A 258 13.68 -2.18 13.49
C LYS A 258 12.93 -3.05 14.50
N VAL A 259 12.47 -2.46 15.62
CA VAL A 259 11.67 -3.16 16.63
C VAL A 259 10.31 -3.60 16.08
N GLN A 260 9.77 -2.87 15.10
CA GLN A 260 8.47 -3.17 14.47
C GLN A 260 8.58 -4.13 13.27
N THR A 261 9.74 -4.77 13.08
CA THR A 261 10.01 -5.72 11.97
C THR A 261 9.74 -5.11 10.58
N ILE A 262 10.02 -3.81 10.43
CA ILE A 262 9.87 -3.10 9.16
C ILE A 262 11.16 -3.29 8.37
N HIS A 263 11.02 -3.70 7.10
CA HIS A 263 12.16 -3.74 6.18
C HIS A 263 12.72 -2.34 5.97
N ALA A 264 14.04 -2.23 5.80
CA ALA A 264 14.72 -0.96 5.64
C ALA A 264 14.08 -0.10 4.53
N PHE A 265 13.89 1.19 4.82
CA PHE A 265 13.54 2.17 3.81
C PHE A 265 14.71 2.34 2.84
N SER A 266 14.42 2.48 1.55
CA SER A 266 15.43 2.73 0.51
C SER A 266 16.16 4.06 0.69
N GLN A 267 15.58 4.96 1.47
CA GLN A 267 16.09 6.29 1.75
C GLN A 267 16.96 6.31 3.01
N GLN A 268 18.24 5.97 2.86
CA GLN A 268 19.30 6.59 3.68
C GLN A 268 20.17 7.59 2.89
N ARG A 269 19.93 7.77 1.58
CA ARG A 269 20.77 8.64 0.73
C ARG A 269 20.05 9.69 -0.15
N LEU A 270 18.72 9.65 -0.28
CA LEU A 270 18.05 10.37 -1.38
C LEU A 270 17.42 11.72 -1.03
N GLN A 271 17.24 12.08 0.24
CA GLN A 271 16.52 13.31 0.60
C GLN A 271 17.33 14.59 0.35
N TYR A 272 18.67 14.57 0.43
CA TYR A 272 19.46 15.74 -0.01
C TYR A 272 19.22 16.03 -1.49
N HIS A 273 19.28 14.99 -2.34
CA HIS A 273 19.06 15.16 -3.77
C HIS A 273 17.60 15.51 -4.11
N LEU A 274 16.62 14.91 -3.41
CA LEU A 274 15.21 15.25 -3.59
C LEU A 274 14.86 16.66 -3.12
N LEU A 275 15.46 17.18 -2.04
CA LEU A 275 15.21 18.55 -1.61
C LEU A 275 15.75 19.55 -2.64
N TYR A 276 17.00 19.38 -3.08
CA TYR A 276 17.58 20.16 -4.19
C TYR A 276 16.75 20.04 -5.48
N THR A 277 16.22 18.86 -5.79
CA THR A 277 15.42 18.63 -7.00
C THR A 277 14.00 19.15 -6.87
N VAL A 278 13.38 19.10 -5.69
CA VAL A 278 12.00 19.56 -5.48
C VAL A 278 11.95 21.07 -5.37
N THR A 279 12.85 21.74 -4.64
CA THR A 279 12.87 23.22 -4.62
C THR A 279 13.21 23.78 -6.00
N SER A 280 14.19 23.23 -6.72
CA SER A 280 14.54 23.68 -8.07
C SER A 280 13.52 23.31 -9.16
N ARG A 281 12.74 22.22 -8.99
CA ARG A 281 11.66 21.84 -9.93
C ARG A 281 10.29 22.39 -9.54
N MET A 282 10.09 22.84 -8.31
CA MET A 282 8.83 23.45 -7.89
C MET A 282 8.60 24.77 -8.59
N GLU A 283 9.64 25.54 -8.87
CA GLU A 283 9.51 26.81 -9.57
C GLU A 283 9.04 26.65 -11.03
N PRO A 284 9.62 25.75 -11.85
CA PRO A 284 9.05 25.39 -13.15
C PRO A 284 7.62 24.84 -13.10
N VAL A 285 7.30 24.00 -12.10
CA VAL A 285 5.95 23.43 -11.94
C VAL A 285 4.94 24.48 -11.51
N ALA A 286 5.31 25.39 -10.60
CA ALA A 286 4.48 26.50 -10.16
C ALA A 286 4.26 27.50 -11.30
N GLN A 287 5.29 27.82 -12.09
CA GLN A 287 5.18 28.66 -13.29
C GLN A 287 4.27 28.02 -14.34
N HIS A 288 4.38 26.70 -14.55
CA HIS A 288 3.51 25.96 -15.46
C HIS A 288 2.03 26.00 -15.00
N LEU A 289 1.77 25.70 -13.73
CA LEU A 289 0.41 25.74 -13.15
C LEU A 289 -0.18 27.16 -13.12
N MET A 290 0.64 28.19 -12.83
CA MET A 290 0.20 29.59 -12.93
C MET A 290 -0.10 29.98 -14.38
N GLY A 291 0.67 29.48 -15.34
CA GLY A 291 0.41 29.68 -16.78
C GLY A 291 -0.93 29.06 -17.22
N GLU A 292 -1.23 27.84 -16.75
CA GLU A 292 -2.52 27.19 -17.01
C GLU A 292 -3.69 27.96 -16.35
N LEU A 293 -3.53 28.43 -15.12
CA LEU A 293 -4.53 29.27 -14.45
C LEU A 293 -4.78 30.60 -15.17
N CYS A 294 -3.73 31.28 -15.62
CA CYS A 294 -3.87 32.50 -16.43
C CYS A 294 -4.54 32.23 -17.79
N ALA A 295 -4.29 31.07 -18.42
CA ALA A 295 -4.94 30.69 -19.67
C ALA A 295 -6.45 30.46 -19.48
N ILE A 296 -6.84 29.83 -18.37
CA ILE A 296 -8.25 29.62 -18.00
C ILE A 296 -8.97 30.96 -17.73
N ASP A 297 -8.33 31.90 -17.03
CA ASP A 297 -8.90 33.24 -16.81
C ASP A 297 -9.05 34.03 -18.12
N HIS A 298 -8.11 33.86 -19.06
CA HIS A 298 -8.18 34.52 -20.35
C HIS A 298 -9.32 33.95 -21.22
N GLU A 299 -9.54 32.63 -21.20
CA GLU A 299 -10.67 31.97 -21.86
C GLU A 299 -12.03 32.41 -21.28
N ILE A 300 -12.15 32.49 -19.94
CA ILE A 300 -13.35 32.97 -19.26
C ILE A 300 -13.64 34.45 -19.57
N THR A 301 -12.60 35.27 -19.74
CA THR A 301 -12.74 36.68 -20.10
C THR A 301 -13.16 36.85 -21.56
N THR A 302 -12.69 35.99 -22.48
CA THR A 302 -13.10 36.00 -23.89
C THR A 302 -14.46 35.36 -24.16
N MET A 303 -14.98 34.51 -23.26
CA MET A 303 -16.34 33.96 -23.36
C MET A 303 -17.43 34.90 -22.83
N ASN A 304 -17.06 35.97 -22.12
CA ASN A 304 -17.97 36.98 -21.57
C ASN A 304 -17.97 38.31 -22.35
N LEU A 305 -17.39 38.32 -23.56
CA LEU A 305 -17.47 39.39 -24.57
C LEU A 305 -18.17 38.86 -25.82
#